data_AF-A0A6V7HB90-F1
#
_entry.id   AF-A0A6V7HB90-F1
#
_cell.length_a   1.000
_cell.length_b   1.000
_cell.length_c   1.000
_cell.angle_alpha   90.00
_cell.angle_beta   90.00
_cell.angle_gamma   90.00
#
_symmetry.space_group_name_H-M   'P 1'
#
loop_
_entity.id
_entity.type
_entity.pdbx_description
1 polymer ?
#
loop_
_entity_poly.entity_id
_entity_poly.type
_entity_poly.pdbx_seq_one_letter_code
_entity_poly.pdbx_strand_id
1 'polypeptide(L)'
;MSVLLRKPDQGKVFDATCRHGASNRFMRTGQYLRFADWRFINRARLDVLLLNGARRWGDGDKRCRKCGYQAETLPHVLCHCGPHSAARQLRYNAIVERLAAASRLPEEVRINQTVVVINVTVAFENKREDIEKARWEKIHKYRPLANAIANSGHVVHVDGFVVGALRAWHSNNESICKLLRISPGYASLMRKLMVSETIAWSRDVYVEHVSGIRQYCVQGSTAREAAPSTSTSARVNTSAANALITGSETIAAQQ
;
A
#
# COMPACT_ATOMS: atom_id res chain seq x y z
N MET A 1 15.11 6.06 32.02
CA MET A 1 14.43 5.63 30.78
C MET A 1 12.97 6.10 30.64
N SER A 2 12.42 6.94 31.54
CA SER A 2 11.00 7.34 31.55
C SER A 2 10.64 8.59 30.72
N VAL A 3 11.62 9.28 30.12
CA VAL A 3 11.39 10.54 29.38
C VAL A 3 11.06 10.30 27.91
N LEU A 4 11.62 9.24 27.28
CA LEU A 4 11.36 8.92 25.88
C LEU A 4 9.95 8.35 25.65
N LEU A 5 9.45 7.52 26.57
CA LEU A 5 8.07 6.97 26.51
C LEU A 5 6.98 8.04 26.71
N ARG A 6 7.33 9.21 27.27
CA ARG A 6 6.41 10.34 27.42
C ARG A 6 6.24 11.16 26.15
N LYS A 7 7.06 10.93 25.12
CA LYS A 7 6.90 11.63 23.85
C LYS A 7 5.71 11.02 23.09
N PRO A 8 4.65 11.81 22.81
CA PRO A 8 3.42 11.28 22.22
C PRO A 8 3.63 10.68 20.83
N ASP A 9 4.73 11.00 20.16
CA ASP A 9 5.08 10.56 18.81
C ASP A 9 6.02 9.35 18.77
N GLN A 10 6.76 9.05 19.85
CA GLN A 10 7.80 8.00 19.81
C GLN A 10 7.24 6.60 20.08
N GLY A 11 7.71 5.62 19.30
CA GLY A 11 7.41 4.19 19.49
C GLY A 11 6.09 3.70 18.87
N LYS A 12 5.23 4.61 18.41
CA LYS A 12 3.97 4.33 17.70
C LYS A 12 4.16 3.32 16.56
N VAL A 13 4.92 3.71 15.54
CA VAL A 13 5.17 2.86 14.36
C VAL A 13 5.93 1.57 14.72
N PHE A 14 6.70 1.58 15.81
CA PHE A 14 7.45 0.41 16.24
C PHE A 14 6.53 -0.73 16.71
N ASP A 15 5.43 -0.43 17.41
CA ASP A 15 4.46 -1.44 17.86
C ASP A 15 3.82 -2.20 16.69
N ALA A 16 3.55 -1.51 15.58
CA ALA A 16 3.05 -2.14 14.37
C ALA A 16 4.15 -2.94 13.62
N THR A 17 5.35 -2.38 13.53
CA THR A 17 6.43 -2.97 12.71
C THR A 17 7.16 -4.12 13.39
N CYS A 18 7.17 -4.21 14.72
CA CYS A 18 7.82 -5.31 15.46
C CYS A 18 7.10 -6.67 15.31
N ARG A 19 5.84 -6.67 14.84
CA ARG A 19 4.99 -7.87 14.70
C ARG A 19 5.49 -8.86 13.67
N HIS A 20 6.30 -8.43 12.71
CA HIS A 20 6.83 -9.31 11.69
C HIS A 20 8.23 -8.90 11.24
N GLY A 21 9.14 -9.87 11.14
CA GLY A 21 10.55 -9.61 10.83
C GLY A 21 10.79 -8.95 9.46
N ALA A 22 9.88 -9.11 8.50
CA ALA A 22 10.00 -8.46 7.18
C ALA A 22 9.96 -6.92 7.28
N SER A 23 9.24 -6.36 8.26
CA SER A 23 9.07 -4.92 8.45
C SER A 23 10.39 -4.22 8.83
N ASN A 24 11.30 -4.94 9.50
CA ASN A 24 12.55 -4.40 10.06
C ASN A 24 13.83 -5.00 9.45
N ARG A 25 13.71 -6.02 8.58
CA ARG A 25 14.86 -6.72 7.99
C ARG A 25 15.86 -5.81 7.28
N PHE A 26 15.38 -4.71 6.71
CA PHE A 26 16.21 -3.74 6.02
C PHE A 26 17.25 -3.08 6.92
N MET A 27 17.00 -2.99 8.24
CA MET A 27 17.94 -2.37 9.18
C MET A 27 19.27 -3.13 9.27
N ARG A 28 19.26 -4.45 9.04
CA ARG A 28 20.46 -5.29 9.10
C ARG A 28 21.17 -5.44 7.76
N THR A 29 20.43 -5.38 6.65
CA THR A 29 20.93 -5.87 5.35
C THR A 29 20.81 -4.84 4.23
N GLY A 30 19.94 -3.83 4.36
CA GLY A 30 19.66 -2.85 3.31
C GLY A 30 19.05 -3.43 2.01
N GLN A 31 18.83 -4.75 1.93
CA GLN A 31 18.40 -5.42 0.70
C GLN A 31 17.06 -4.87 0.19
N TYR A 32 16.96 -4.76 -1.14
CA TYR A 32 15.78 -4.31 -1.88
C TYR A 32 15.38 -2.84 -1.61
N LEU A 33 16.26 -2.04 -1.00
CA LEU A 33 16.05 -0.61 -0.80
C LEU A 33 17.07 0.24 -1.55
N ARG A 34 16.60 1.36 -2.11
CA ARG A 34 17.50 2.43 -2.52
C ARG A 34 18.03 3.14 -1.28
N PHE A 35 19.22 3.71 -1.36
CA PHE A 35 19.79 4.49 -0.25
C PHE A 35 18.88 5.65 0.18
N ALA A 36 18.21 6.29 -0.77
CA ALA A 36 17.25 7.36 -0.48
C ALA A 36 16.03 6.87 0.33
N ASP A 37 15.52 5.68 0.05
CA ASP A 37 14.39 5.08 0.79
C ASP A 37 14.82 4.73 2.21
N TRP A 38 16.05 4.23 2.39
CA TRP A 38 16.63 3.95 3.69
C TRP A 38 16.77 5.23 4.55
N ARG A 39 17.24 6.34 3.97
CA ARG A 39 17.29 7.63 4.68
C ARG A 39 15.92 8.15 5.03
N PHE A 40 14.93 7.95 4.15
CA PHE A 40 13.55 8.36 4.36
C PHE A 40 12.90 7.58 5.50
N ILE A 41 12.93 6.24 5.47
CA ILE A 41 12.15 5.41 6.41
C ILE A 41 12.55 5.64 7.87
N ASN A 42 13.85 5.79 8.15
CA ASN A 42 14.32 6.02 9.52
C ASN A 42 13.78 7.34 10.08
N ARG A 43 13.77 8.41 9.27
CA ARG A 43 13.19 9.70 9.66
C ARG A 43 11.66 9.66 9.76
N ALA A 44 11.03 8.95 8.83
CA ALA A 44 9.58 8.77 8.78
C ALA A 44 9.05 8.08 10.05
N ARG A 45 9.69 6.99 10.48
CA ARG A 45 9.29 6.23 11.67
C ARG A 45 9.52 6.97 12.98
N LEU A 46 10.44 7.94 13.00
CA LEU A 46 10.71 8.80 14.13
C LEU A 46 9.87 10.09 14.12
N ASP A 47 9.03 10.28 13.11
CA ASP A 47 8.23 11.49 12.88
C ASP A 47 9.08 12.78 12.90
N VAL A 48 10.25 12.73 12.26
CA VAL A 48 11.20 13.87 12.14
C VAL A 48 11.31 14.41 10.72
N LEU A 49 10.31 14.12 9.88
CA LEU A 49 10.22 14.67 8.54
C LEU A 49 9.74 16.13 8.57
N LEU A 50 10.11 16.90 7.55
CA LEU A 50 9.86 18.35 7.48
C LEU A 50 8.43 18.66 7.02
N LEU A 51 7.45 18.24 7.81
CA LEU A 51 6.03 18.51 7.60
C LEU A 51 5.54 19.56 8.60
N ASN A 52 4.63 20.44 8.19
CA ASN A 52 4.16 21.54 9.04
C ASN A 52 3.51 21.03 10.33
N GLY A 53 2.76 19.92 10.28
CA GLY A 53 2.13 19.30 11.44
C GLY A 53 3.11 18.61 12.40
N ALA A 54 4.33 18.30 11.96
CA ALA A 54 5.37 17.67 12.79
C ALA A 54 6.31 18.70 13.46
N ARG A 55 6.16 19.99 13.16
CA ARG A 55 6.98 21.05 13.78
C ARG A 55 6.64 21.16 15.28
N ARG A 56 7.63 20.85 16.13
CA ARG A 56 7.49 20.91 17.60
C ARG A 56 7.66 22.31 18.19
N TRP A 57 8.42 23.17 17.52
CA TRP A 57 8.73 24.52 17.99
C TRP A 57 8.19 25.56 17.01
N GLY A 58 7.71 26.68 17.56
CA GLY A 58 7.16 27.82 16.84
C GLY A 58 5.68 27.68 16.46
N ASP A 59 5.03 28.84 16.31
CA ASP A 59 3.60 29.01 16.00
C ASP A 59 3.32 29.07 14.49
N GLY A 60 4.17 28.44 13.67
CA GLY A 60 3.98 28.38 12.23
C GLY A 60 2.71 27.61 11.83
N ASP A 61 2.15 27.96 10.67
CA ASP A 61 0.98 27.31 10.08
C ASP A 61 1.18 25.79 10.04
N LYS A 62 0.27 25.03 10.66
CA LYS A 62 0.27 23.57 10.69
C LYS A 62 -0.43 22.95 9.49
N ARG A 63 -1.19 23.73 8.72
CA ARG A 63 -1.98 23.25 7.59
C ARG A 63 -1.10 22.66 6.50
N CYS A 64 -1.71 21.76 5.74
CA CYS A 64 -1.09 21.12 4.58
C CYS A 64 -0.74 22.15 3.50
N ARG A 65 0.55 22.27 3.19
CA ARG A 65 1.09 23.18 2.17
C ARG A 65 0.56 22.92 0.75
N LYS A 66 -0.04 21.76 0.49
CA LYS A 66 -0.55 21.38 -0.84
C LYS A 66 -2.08 21.45 -0.96
N CYS A 67 -2.83 21.11 0.09
CA CYS A 67 -4.29 21.03 0.01
C CYS A 67 -5.04 21.78 1.12
N GLY A 68 -4.34 22.47 2.02
CA GLY A 68 -4.97 23.27 3.08
C GLY A 68 -5.59 22.48 4.24
N TYR A 69 -5.51 21.14 4.24
CA TYR A 69 -5.98 20.31 5.36
C TYR A 69 -5.39 20.76 6.71
N GLN A 70 -6.15 20.65 7.80
CA GLN A 70 -5.84 21.22 9.12
C GLN A 70 -4.43 20.94 9.66
N ALA A 71 -3.87 19.76 9.39
CA ALA A 71 -2.53 19.39 9.85
C ALA A 71 -1.76 18.60 8.77
N GLU A 72 -0.61 19.13 8.34
CA GLU A 72 0.33 18.44 7.46
C GLU A 72 1.09 17.36 8.25
N THR A 73 0.44 16.24 8.51
CA THR A 73 1.04 15.09 9.21
C THR A 73 1.46 14.01 8.22
N LEU A 74 2.33 13.10 8.62
CA LEU A 74 2.74 11.99 7.78
C LEU A 74 1.56 11.07 7.35
N PRO A 75 0.61 10.69 8.23
CA PRO A 75 -0.60 9.99 7.82
C PRO A 75 -1.38 10.76 6.74
N HIS A 76 -1.54 12.08 6.91
CA HIS A 76 -2.22 12.90 5.92
C HIS A 76 -1.49 12.85 4.58
N VAL A 77 -0.19 13.18 4.56
CA VAL A 77 0.60 13.26 3.31
C VAL A 77 0.64 11.92 2.58
N LEU A 78 0.88 10.81 3.29
CA LEU A 78 1.07 9.51 2.67
C LEU A 78 -0.23 8.79 2.32
N CYS A 79 -1.34 9.05 3.02
CA CYS A 79 -2.56 8.24 2.89
C CYS A 79 -3.82 9.03 2.52
N HIS A 80 -3.88 10.34 2.77
CA HIS A 80 -5.14 11.10 2.64
C HIS A 80 -5.05 12.37 1.77
N CYS A 81 -3.86 12.90 1.50
CA CYS A 81 -3.67 14.16 0.80
C CYS A 81 -4.16 14.09 -0.66
N GLY A 82 -5.23 14.81 -1.01
CA GLY A 82 -5.87 14.79 -2.33
C GLY A 82 -4.89 14.87 -3.53
N PRO A 83 -3.96 15.84 -3.55
CA PRO A 83 -2.94 15.98 -4.61
C PRO A 83 -2.11 14.74 -4.92
N HIS A 84 -2.01 13.80 -3.98
CA HIS A 84 -1.22 12.57 -4.09
C HIS A 84 -2.06 11.32 -4.38
N SER A 85 -3.33 11.48 -4.76
CA SER A 85 -4.23 10.35 -5.04
C SER A 85 -3.68 9.41 -6.12
N ALA A 86 -3.14 9.96 -7.22
CA ALA A 86 -2.54 9.18 -8.30
C ALA A 86 -1.35 8.33 -7.81
N ALA A 87 -0.42 8.92 -7.05
CA ALA A 87 0.70 8.19 -6.46
C ALA A 87 0.23 7.05 -5.54
N ARG A 88 -0.80 7.32 -4.71
CA ARG A 88 -1.36 6.30 -3.82
C ARG A 88 -2.00 5.16 -4.61
N GLN A 89 -2.67 5.46 -5.72
CA GLN A 89 -3.23 4.45 -6.59
C GLN A 89 -2.14 3.60 -7.24
N LEU A 90 -1.06 4.22 -7.74
CA LEU A 90 0.07 3.47 -8.30
C LEU A 90 0.78 2.60 -7.25
N ARG A 91 0.95 3.11 -6.02
CA ARG A 91 1.45 2.31 -4.89
C ARG A 91 0.56 1.12 -4.58
N TYR A 92 -0.75 1.32 -4.60
CA TYR A 92 -1.73 0.26 -4.40
C TYR A 92 -1.65 -0.78 -5.53
N ASN A 93 -1.65 -0.35 -6.79
CA ASN A 93 -1.58 -1.21 -7.96
C ASN A 93 -0.33 -2.10 -7.93
N ALA A 94 0.83 -1.54 -7.57
CA ALA A 94 2.07 -2.30 -7.47
C ALA A 94 1.98 -3.50 -6.51
N ILE A 95 1.23 -3.37 -5.41
CA ILE A 95 1.00 -4.48 -4.47
C ILE A 95 0.00 -5.47 -5.04
N VAL A 96 -1.08 -4.99 -5.65
CA VAL A 96 -2.10 -5.84 -6.29
C VAL A 96 -1.50 -6.67 -7.40
N GLU A 97 -0.78 -6.05 -8.34
CA GLU A 97 -0.14 -6.71 -9.48
C GLU A 97 0.83 -7.79 -9.00
N ARG A 98 1.63 -7.49 -7.98
CA ARG A 98 2.57 -8.47 -7.40
C ARG A 98 1.84 -9.62 -6.69
N LEU A 99 0.75 -9.35 -5.97
CA LEU A 99 -0.06 -10.38 -5.32
C LEU A 99 -0.77 -11.27 -6.34
N ALA A 100 -1.33 -10.67 -7.39
CA ALA A 100 -1.98 -11.36 -8.49
C ALA A 100 -1.00 -12.26 -9.24
N ALA A 101 0.18 -11.73 -9.61
CA ALA A 101 1.24 -12.50 -10.27
C ALA A 101 1.80 -13.65 -9.40
N ALA A 102 1.69 -13.54 -8.08
CA ALA A 102 2.13 -14.57 -7.14
C ALA A 102 1.08 -15.67 -6.91
N SER A 103 -0.20 -15.33 -7.09
CA SER A 103 -1.32 -16.23 -6.85
C SER A 103 -1.22 -17.44 -7.76
N ARG A 104 -1.44 -18.63 -7.18
CA ARG A 104 -1.46 -19.91 -7.90
C ARG A 104 -2.82 -20.58 -7.80
N LEU A 105 -3.87 -19.79 -7.58
CA LEU A 105 -5.22 -20.31 -7.69
C LEU A 105 -5.43 -20.82 -9.12
N PRO A 106 -5.91 -22.06 -9.30
CA PRO A 106 -6.22 -22.55 -10.63
C PRO A 106 -7.31 -21.66 -11.24
N GLU A 107 -7.11 -21.30 -12.51
CA GLU A 107 -8.02 -20.42 -13.27
C GLU A 107 -9.43 -21.03 -13.39
N GLU A 108 -9.52 -22.36 -13.39
CA GLU A 108 -10.76 -23.12 -13.29
C GLU A 108 -10.50 -24.50 -12.65
N VAL A 109 -10.85 -24.67 -11.36
CA VAL A 109 -11.11 -26.01 -10.79
C VAL A 109 -12.41 -25.89 -9.98
N ARG A 110 -13.51 -26.37 -10.57
CA ARG A 110 -14.85 -26.42 -9.93
C ARG A 110 -14.94 -27.57 -8.93
N ILE A 111 -14.08 -27.56 -7.92
CA ILE A 111 -14.24 -28.41 -6.74
C ILE A 111 -14.55 -27.45 -5.57
N ASN A 112 -15.83 -27.40 -5.19
CA ASN A 112 -16.41 -26.66 -4.06
C ASN A 112 -16.75 -25.15 -4.20
N GLN A 113 -17.00 -24.61 -5.41
CA GLN A 113 -17.62 -23.26 -5.62
C GLN A 113 -17.11 -22.13 -4.68
N THR A 114 -15.82 -22.10 -4.37
CA THR A 114 -15.27 -21.13 -3.41
C THR A 114 -14.83 -19.85 -4.12
N VAL A 115 -15.35 -18.70 -3.67
CA VAL A 115 -14.95 -17.36 -4.15
C VAL A 115 -14.10 -16.68 -3.08
N VAL A 116 -12.91 -16.20 -3.48
CA VAL A 116 -11.99 -15.50 -2.57
C VAL A 116 -11.94 -14.03 -2.93
N VAL A 117 -12.43 -13.16 -2.03
CA VAL A 117 -12.42 -11.71 -2.18
C VAL A 117 -11.35 -11.13 -1.25
N ILE A 118 -10.24 -10.70 -1.82
CA ILE A 118 -9.13 -10.09 -1.08
C ILE A 118 -9.02 -8.62 -1.45
N ASN A 119 -9.32 -7.73 -0.50
CA ASN A 119 -9.09 -6.32 -0.70
C ASN A 119 -7.69 -5.94 -0.18
N VAL A 120 -6.80 -5.54 -1.09
CA VAL A 120 -5.52 -4.93 -0.73
C VAL A 120 -5.75 -3.55 -0.11
N THR A 121 -4.95 -3.15 0.88
CA THR A 121 -4.97 -1.79 1.40
C THR A 121 -3.60 -1.37 1.91
N VAL A 122 -3.24 -0.11 1.62
CA VAL A 122 -2.05 0.53 2.20
C VAL A 122 -2.52 1.53 3.24
N ALA A 123 -2.34 1.18 4.51
CA ALA A 123 -2.75 2.01 5.64
C ALA A 123 -1.55 2.70 6.29
N PHE A 124 -1.79 3.78 7.03
CA PHE A 124 -0.75 4.36 7.87
C PHE A 124 -0.67 3.61 9.20
N GLU A 125 0.49 3.07 9.53
CA GLU A 125 0.72 2.24 10.72
C GLU A 125 1.17 3.03 11.95
N ASN A 126 0.28 3.85 12.51
CA ASN A 126 0.58 4.55 13.76
C ASN A 126 0.65 3.59 14.95
N LYS A 127 -0.27 2.62 15.05
CA LYS A 127 -0.23 1.54 16.04
C LYS A 127 -0.70 0.23 15.41
N ARG A 128 -0.56 -0.88 16.13
CA ARG A 128 -1.12 -2.15 15.69
C ARG A 128 -2.62 -2.05 15.39
N GLU A 129 -3.38 -1.38 16.24
CA GLU A 129 -4.83 -1.31 16.12
C GLU A 129 -5.25 -0.62 14.81
N ASP A 130 -4.45 0.32 14.30
CA ASP A 130 -4.75 1.02 13.05
C ASP A 130 -4.70 0.07 11.84
N ILE A 131 -3.73 -0.85 11.83
CA ILE A 131 -3.60 -1.86 10.77
C ILE A 131 -4.74 -2.88 10.85
N GLU A 132 -5.06 -3.35 12.06
CA GLU A 132 -6.17 -4.28 12.29
C GLU A 132 -7.51 -3.65 11.92
N LYS A 133 -7.72 -2.38 12.30
CA LYS A 133 -8.90 -1.61 11.93
C LYS A 133 -9.03 -1.48 10.42
N ALA A 134 -7.94 -1.15 9.70
CA ALA A 134 -7.95 -1.04 8.25
C ALA A 134 -8.32 -2.38 7.57
N ARG A 135 -7.91 -3.52 8.13
CA ARG A 135 -8.35 -4.84 7.66
C ARG A 135 -9.86 -5.02 7.88
N TRP A 136 -10.33 -4.78 9.10
CA TRP A 136 -11.72 -4.99 9.47
C TRP A 136 -12.68 -4.07 8.71
N GLU A 137 -12.35 -2.80 8.53
CA GLU A 137 -13.16 -1.86 7.74
C GLU A 137 -13.41 -2.39 6.33
N LYS A 138 -12.41 -3.03 5.71
CA LYS A 138 -12.55 -3.65 4.39
C LYS A 138 -13.43 -4.91 4.43
N ILE A 139 -13.23 -5.79 5.40
CA ILE A 139 -14.09 -6.97 5.56
C ILE A 139 -15.56 -6.56 5.73
N HIS A 140 -15.83 -5.55 6.57
CA HIS A 140 -17.19 -5.06 6.79
C HIS A 140 -17.77 -4.43 5.52
N LYS A 141 -16.99 -3.63 4.79
CA LYS A 141 -17.42 -3.02 3.52
C LYS A 141 -17.89 -4.06 2.50
N TYR A 142 -17.17 -5.18 2.37
CA TYR A 142 -17.47 -6.21 1.37
C TYR A 142 -18.40 -7.33 1.88
N ARG A 143 -18.82 -7.29 3.15
CA ARG A 143 -19.74 -8.29 3.72
C ARG A 143 -21.08 -8.39 2.96
N PRO A 144 -21.74 -7.28 2.56
CA PRO A 144 -22.98 -7.38 1.79
C PRO A 144 -22.79 -8.09 0.44
N LEU A 145 -21.71 -7.78 -0.29
CA LEU A 145 -21.37 -8.44 -1.54
C LEU A 145 -21.10 -9.93 -1.33
N ALA A 146 -20.38 -10.28 -0.27
CA ALA A 146 -20.10 -11.68 0.06
C ALA A 146 -21.36 -12.46 0.40
N ASN A 147 -22.32 -11.85 1.10
CA ASN A 147 -23.61 -12.47 1.38
C ASN A 147 -24.40 -12.71 0.09
N ALA A 148 -24.41 -11.74 -0.84
CA ALA A 148 -25.06 -11.90 -2.13
C ALA A 148 -24.46 -13.06 -2.95
N ILE A 149 -23.13 -13.16 -2.98
CA ILE A 149 -22.43 -14.27 -3.66
C ILE A 149 -22.71 -15.60 -2.92
N ALA A 150 -22.70 -15.60 -1.59
CA ALA A 150 -23.00 -16.81 -0.80
C ALA A 150 -24.43 -17.33 -1.06
N ASN A 151 -25.40 -16.43 -1.20
CA ASN A 151 -26.79 -16.77 -1.51
C ASN A 151 -26.96 -17.45 -2.89
N SER A 152 -25.96 -17.33 -3.78
CA SER A 152 -25.94 -18.06 -5.06
C SER A 152 -25.27 -19.43 -4.98
N GLY A 153 -25.05 -19.96 -3.77
CA GLY A 153 -24.52 -21.30 -3.53
C GLY A 153 -22.99 -21.38 -3.47
N HIS A 154 -22.29 -20.24 -3.38
CA HIS A 154 -20.84 -20.20 -3.31
C HIS A 154 -20.34 -20.10 -1.86
N VAL A 155 -19.19 -20.70 -1.57
CA VAL A 155 -18.49 -20.44 -0.29
C VAL A 155 -17.62 -19.20 -0.48
N VAL A 156 -17.86 -18.13 0.27
CA VAL A 156 -17.15 -16.85 0.07
C VAL A 156 -16.19 -16.58 1.21
N HIS A 157 -14.92 -16.33 0.89
CA HIS A 157 -13.92 -15.88 1.85
C HIS A 157 -13.55 -14.41 1.59
N VAL A 158 -13.85 -13.52 2.54
CA VAL A 158 -13.48 -12.10 2.47
C VAL A 158 -12.36 -11.79 3.44
N ASP A 159 -11.29 -11.18 2.95
CA ASP A 159 -10.22 -10.70 3.84
C ASP A 159 -9.55 -9.41 3.31
N GLY A 160 -8.89 -8.69 4.22
CA GLY A 160 -8.07 -7.53 3.90
C GLY A 160 -6.58 -7.88 3.91
N PHE A 161 -5.90 -7.63 2.80
CA PHE A 161 -4.44 -7.75 2.70
C PHE A 161 -3.80 -6.39 2.98
N VAL A 162 -3.19 -6.24 4.16
CA VAL A 162 -2.75 -4.93 4.65
C VAL A 162 -1.23 -4.80 4.62
N VAL A 163 -0.74 -3.75 3.99
CA VAL A 163 0.66 -3.32 4.08
C VAL A 163 0.68 -1.89 4.62
N GLY A 164 1.59 -1.62 5.55
CA GLY A 164 1.77 -0.29 6.09
C GLY A 164 2.59 0.62 5.16
N ALA A 165 2.20 1.88 5.05
CA ALA A 165 2.91 2.93 4.32
C ALA A 165 4.39 3.10 4.75
N LEU A 166 4.74 2.71 5.97
CA LEU A 166 6.09 2.69 6.57
C LEU A 166 6.64 1.26 6.77
N ARG A 167 6.22 0.32 5.92
CA ARG A 167 6.68 -1.07 5.79
C ARG A 167 6.14 -2.06 6.81
N ALA A 168 5.09 -1.75 7.58
CA ALA A 168 4.47 -2.77 8.42
C ALA A 168 3.88 -3.90 7.58
N TRP A 169 4.22 -5.14 7.92
CA TRP A 169 3.60 -6.33 7.34
C TRP A 169 2.58 -6.89 8.32
N HIS A 170 1.30 -6.93 7.92
CA HIS A 170 0.25 -7.50 8.76
C HIS A 170 0.37 -9.03 8.82
N SER A 171 0.30 -9.61 10.02
CA SER A 171 0.50 -11.05 10.24
C SER A 171 -0.53 -11.91 9.51
N ASN A 172 -1.78 -11.46 9.39
CA ASN A 172 -2.83 -12.20 8.67
C ASN A 172 -2.56 -12.35 7.16
N ASN A 173 -1.64 -11.55 6.59
CA ASN A 173 -1.24 -11.74 5.20
C ASN A 173 -0.63 -13.12 4.97
N GLU A 174 -0.07 -13.77 6.00
CA GLU A 174 0.43 -15.15 5.91
C GLU A 174 -0.70 -16.15 5.62
N SER A 175 -1.86 -15.99 6.26
CA SER A 175 -3.04 -16.80 6.00
C SER A 175 -3.55 -16.60 4.57
N ILE A 176 -3.53 -15.35 4.09
CA ILE A 176 -3.92 -15.01 2.72
C ILE A 176 -2.94 -15.62 1.71
N CYS A 177 -1.63 -15.56 1.95
CA CYS A 177 -0.63 -16.20 1.08
C CYS A 177 -0.86 -17.71 0.97
N LYS A 178 -1.22 -18.37 2.08
CA LYS A 178 -1.58 -19.81 2.08
C LYS A 178 -2.85 -20.06 1.27
N LEU A 179 -3.89 -19.24 1.48
CA LEU A 179 -5.15 -19.32 0.74
C LEU A 179 -4.94 -19.18 -0.77
N LEU A 180 -4.07 -18.24 -1.19
CA LEU A 180 -3.69 -17.99 -2.58
C LEU A 180 -2.67 -19.01 -3.14
N ARG A 181 -2.33 -20.05 -2.38
CA ARG A 181 -1.37 -21.10 -2.76
C ARG A 181 0.02 -20.57 -3.14
N ILE A 182 0.44 -19.46 -2.53
CA ILE A 182 1.76 -18.88 -2.73
C ILE A 182 2.79 -19.74 -1.99
N SER A 183 3.83 -20.19 -2.69
CA SER A 183 4.84 -21.05 -2.06
C SER A 183 5.56 -20.31 -0.91
N PRO A 184 5.91 -20.98 0.20
CA PRO A 184 6.55 -20.32 1.33
C PRO A 184 7.88 -19.63 0.99
N GLY A 185 8.66 -20.25 0.09
CA GLY A 185 9.91 -19.68 -0.41
C GLY A 185 9.69 -18.37 -1.16
N TYR A 186 8.73 -18.36 -2.10
CA TYR A 186 8.40 -17.15 -2.85
C TYR A 186 7.74 -16.10 -1.95
N ALA A 187 6.82 -16.48 -1.06
CA ALA A 187 6.17 -15.58 -0.11
C ALA A 187 7.21 -14.81 0.73
N SER A 188 8.31 -15.46 1.14
CA SER A 188 9.41 -14.81 1.84
C SER A 188 10.10 -13.70 1.04
N LEU A 189 10.32 -13.93 -0.25
CA LEU A 189 10.86 -12.91 -1.17
C LEU A 189 9.82 -11.82 -1.45
N MET A 190 8.62 -12.22 -1.85
CA MET A 190 7.50 -11.34 -2.19
C MET A 190 7.23 -10.31 -1.09
N ARG A 191 7.20 -10.73 0.17
CA ARG A 191 7.07 -9.84 1.33
C ARG A 191 8.11 -8.73 1.33
N LYS A 192 9.39 -9.10 1.20
CA LYS A 192 10.52 -8.15 1.23
C LYS A 192 10.40 -7.14 0.10
N LEU A 193 9.97 -7.59 -1.08
CA LEU A 193 9.78 -6.72 -2.22
C LEU A 193 8.56 -5.80 -2.04
N MET A 194 7.40 -6.32 -1.62
CA MET A 194 6.19 -5.53 -1.34
C MET A 194 6.44 -4.42 -0.33
N VAL A 195 7.04 -4.74 0.81
CA VAL A 195 7.32 -3.71 1.82
C VAL A 195 8.36 -2.70 1.32
N SER A 196 9.28 -3.11 0.43
CA SER A 196 10.31 -2.21 -0.12
C SER A 196 9.77 -1.30 -1.21
N GLU A 197 8.91 -1.80 -2.06
CA GLU A 197 8.19 -1.03 -3.07
C GLU A 197 7.22 -0.03 -2.43
N THR A 198 6.51 -0.45 -1.38
CA THR A 198 5.60 0.43 -0.64
C THR A 198 6.35 1.65 -0.08
N ILE A 199 7.55 1.45 0.47
CA ILE A 199 8.33 2.57 1.01
C ILE A 199 8.97 3.44 -0.06
N ALA A 200 9.34 2.87 -1.21
CA ALA A 200 9.81 3.65 -2.35
C ALA A 200 8.73 4.64 -2.80
N TRP A 201 7.49 4.16 -2.96
CA TRP A 201 6.34 5.01 -3.24
C TRP A 201 6.07 6.05 -2.14
N SER A 202 6.10 5.65 -0.86
CA SER A 202 5.90 6.59 0.26
C SER A 202 6.97 7.69 0.28
N ARG A 203 8.22 7.35 -0.03
CA ARG A 203 9.31 8.31 -0.16
C ARG A 203 9.06 9.26 -1.32
N ASP A 204 8.65 8.74 -2.47
CA ASP A 204 8.42 9.54 -3.67
C ASP A 204 7.24 10.50 -3.49
N VAL A 205 6.16 10.06 -2.83
CA VAL A 205 5.05 10.92 -2.37
C VAL A 205 5.54 12.04 -1.46
N TYR A 206 6.35 11.70 -0.45
CA TYR A 206 6.87 12.69 0.49
C TYR A 206 7.79 13.72 -0.18
N VAL A 207 8.72 13.26 -1.03
CA VAL A 207 9.67 14.15 -1.71
C VAL A 207 8.91 15.11 -2.62
N GLU A 208 7.97 14.60 -3.42
CA GLU A 208 7.11 15.47 -4.24
C GLU A 208 6.29 16.45 -3.39
N HIS A 209 5.78 15.99 -2.24
CA HIS A 209 5.02 16.86 -1.34
C HIS A 209 5.85 18.06 -0.87
N VAL A 210 7.10 17.83 -0.49
CA VAL A 210 7.96 18.85 0.09
C VAL A 210 8.62 19.72 -0.97
N SER A 211 9.08 19.14 -2.08
CA SER A 211 9.79 19.87 -3.14
C SER A 211 8.89 20.44 -4.21
N GLY A 212 7.68 19.87 -4.40
CA GLY A 212 6.84 20.14 -5.56
C GLY A 212 7.30 19.47 -6.86
N ILE A 213 8.38 18.70 -6.84
CA ILE A 213 8.96 18.04 -8.03
C ILE A 213 8.43 16.61 -8.14
N ARG A 214 7.77 16.30 -9.26
CA ARG A 214 7.23 14.95 -9.58
C ARG A 214 8.32 13.89 -9.45
N GLN A 215 8.04 12.81 -8.71
CA GLN A 215 9.01 11.73 -8.45
C GLN A 215 8.74 10.43 -9.20
N TYR A 216 7.63 10.34 -9.93
CA TYR A 216 7.20 9.13 -10.63
C TYR A 216 6.54 9.49 -11.96
N CYS A 217 6.66 8.60 -12.95
CA CYS A 217 5.98 8.74 -14.23
C CYS A 217 4.59 8.12 -14.16
N VAL A 218 3.58 8.83 -14.66
CA VAL A 218 2.26 8.25 -14.95
C VAL A 218 2.33 7.72 -16.38
N GLN A 219 2.19 6.41 -16.57
CA GLN A 219 2.07 5.84 -17.91
C GLN A 219 0.90 6.53 -18.63
N GLY A 220 1.21 7.25 -19.71
CA GLY A 220 0.28 8.13 -20.42
C GLY A 220 0.83 9.53 -20.76
N SER A 221 1.99 9.92 -20.23
CA SER A 221 2.70 11.15 -20.61
C SER A 221 3.98 10.84 -21.37
N THR A 222 3.87 10.09 -22.46
CA THR A 222 4.90 10.16 -23.51
C THR A 222 4.70 11.48 -24.25
N ALA A 223 5.64 12.41 -24.04
CA ALA A 223 5.85 13.51 -24.96
C ALA A 223 5.90 12.94 -26.40
N ARG A 224 5.14 13.57 -27.29
CA ARG A 224 5.29 13.40 -28.74
C ARG A 224 6.66 13.94 -29.12
N GLU A 225 7.68 13.10 -29.07
CA GLU A 225 8.89 13.27 -29.88
C GLU A 225 8.92 12.16 -30.93
N ALA A 226 9.09 12.58 -32.17
CA ALA A 226 8.92 11.78 -33.37
C ALA A 226 9.89 10.58 -33.42
N ALA A 227 9.33 9.40 -33.65
CA ALA A 227 10.12 8.22 -34.03
C ALA A 227 10.26 8.14 -35.56
N PRO A 228 11.41 7.72 -36.10
CA PRO A 228 11.45 7.05 -37.38
C PRO A 228 11.06 5.58 -37.20
N SER A 229 10.23 5.11 -38.11
CA SER A 229 9.67 3.77 -38.22
C SER A 229 10.72 2.66 -38.34
N THR A 230 10.53 1.57 -37.60
CA THR A 230 10.69 0.20 -38.16
C THR A 230 9.96 -0.82 -37.29
N SER A 231 9.43 -1.82 -37.99
CA SER A 231 8.38 -2.76 -37.62
C SER A 231 8.89 -4.00 -36.87
N THR A 232 8.01 -4.56 -36.02
CA THR A 232 7.53 -5.97 -36.10
C THR A 232 7.41 -6.69 -34.74
N SER A 233 6.14 -7.04 -34.43
CA SER A 233 5.66 -8.27 -33.77
C SER A 233 5.23 -8.31 -32.30
N ALA A 234 4.01 -8.85 -32.16
CA ALA A 234 3.39 -9.61 -31.06
C ALA A 234 2.96 -8.87 -29.79
N ARG A 235 1.71 -8.38 -29.84
CA ARG A 235 0.87 -8.03 -28.69
C ARG A 235 0.48 -9.30 -27.92
N VAL A 236 0.69 -9.30 -26.60
CA VAL A 236 -0.13 -10.08 -25.66
C VAL A 236 -0.98 -9.09 -24.88
N ASN A 237 -2.28 -9.06 -25.18
CA ASN A 237 -3.26 -8.22 -24.51
C ASN A 237 -3.53 -8.75 -23.09
N THR A 238 -3.01 -8.07 -22.07
CA THR A 238 -3.19 -8.39 -20.63
C THR A 238 -4.44 -7.73 -20.01
N SER A 239 -5.51 -7.49 -20.77
CA SER A 239 -6.71 -6.79 -20.26
C SER A 239 -7.75 -7.69 -19.56
N ALA A 240 -7.53 -9.01 -19.47
CA ALA A 240 -8.50 -9.94 -18.85
C ALA A 240 -8.20 -10.29 -17.38
N ALA A 241 -6.97 -10.09 -16.90
CA ALA A 241 -6.54 -10.56 -15.57
C ALA A 241 -6.99 -9.64 -14.40
N ASN A 242 -7.45 -8.42 -14.68
CA ASN A 242 -7.82 -7.44 -13.64
C ASN A 242 -9.26 -7.59 -13.12
N ALA A 243 -10.09 -8.43 -13.75
CA ALA A 243 -11.50 -8.55 -13.40
C ALA A 243 -11.77 -9.47 -12.19
N LEU A 244 -10.84 -10.37 -11.83
CA LEU A 244 -11.07 -11.36 -10.76
C LEU A 244 -10.58 -10.95 -9.37
N ILE A 245 -9.87 -9.82 -9.21
CA ILE A 245 -9.24 -9.45 -7.92
C ILE A 245 -9.70 -8.08 -7.39
N THR A 246 -10.32 -7.23 -8.21
CA THR A 246 -10.81 -5.92 -7.76
C THR A 246 -12.19 -5.63 -8.32
N GLY A 247 -13.22 -5.67 -7.47
CA GLY A 247 -14.49 -5.03 -7.74
C GLY A 247 -14.29 -3.52 -7.82
N SER A 248 -13.95 -3.03 -9.00
CA SER A 248 -13.90 -1.61 -9.33
C SER A 248 -15.26 -1.21 -9.92
N GLU A 249 -16.15 -0.70 -9.07
CA GLU A 249 -17.32 0.04 -9.54
C GLU A 249 -16.90 1.47 -9.87
N THR A 250 -16.96 1.79 -11.16
CA THR A 250 -17.15 3.15 -11.67
C THR A 250 -18.44 3.71 -11.08
N ILE A 251 -18.34 4.52 -10.02
CA ILE A 251 -19.44 5.39 -9.60
C ILE A 251 -19.35 6.63 -10.49
N ALA A 252 -20.19 6.64 -11.51
CA ALA A 252 -20.53 7.83 -12.25
C ALA A 252 -21.14 8.85 -11.29
N ALA A 253 -20.68 10.09 -11.40
CA ALA A 253 -21.32 11.24 -10.78
C ALA A 253 -22.79 11.33 -11.22
N GLN A 254 -23.70 11.46 -10.25
CA GLN A 254 -25.00 12.06 -10.45
C GLN A 254 -25.55 12.57 -9.11
N GLN A 255 -25.82 13.88 -9.12
CA GLN A 255 -26.46 14.76 -8.12
C GLN A 255 -25.60 15.26 -6.96
#